data_AF-A0A9Q9HNE2-F1
#
_entry.id   AF-A0A9Q9HNE2-F1
#
_cell.length_a   1.000
_cell.length_b   1.000
_cell.length_c   1.000
_cell.angle_alpha   90.00
_cell.angle_beta   90.00
_cell.angle_gamma   90.00
#
_symmetry.space_group_name_H-M   'P 1'
#
loop_
_entity.id
_entity.type
_entity.pdbx_description
1 polymer ?
#
loop_
_entity_poly.entity_id
_entity_poly.type
_entity_poly.pdbx_seq_one_letter_code
_entity_poly.pdbx_strand_id
1 'polypeptide(L)'
;MSLELALRATEVLLALAFLQQSAEHMAGFRDEQILHAPRLLLAGLLLFGTATPWVLLGLLVLGLLLLQRFQGPYNGGSDKMSLLILCCLTAARWLPSEQWQEYAFAYLAGQLVICYFISGQVKIVNAEWRSGQALQDVFRFSAYPVSENLRRLADRPRLLWMMGWAVMLFEVLFPLALFSQEALVLALFTAALFHLANACLFGLNRFFWIWLAAYPSLLWLQERVVL
;
A
#
# COMPACT_ATOMS: atom_id res chain seq x y z
N MET A 1 8.16 -2.00 20.05
CA MET A 1 8.00 -3.05 19.04
C MET A 1 9.37 -3.55 18.57
N SER A 2 9.67 -4.85 18.72
CA SER A 2 10.92 -5.44 18.21
C SER A 2 10.92 -5.51 16.67
N LEU A 3 12.11 -5.61 16.06
CA LEU A 3 12.24 -5.78 14.60
C LEU A 3 11.52 -7.04 14.13
N GLU A 4 11.72 -8.18 14.82
CA GLU A 4 11.08 -9.45 14.45
C GLU A 4 9.55 -9.35 14.46
N LEU A 5 8.97 -8.70 15.47
CA LEU A 5 7.53 -8.51 15.55
C LEU A 5 7.01 -7.66 14.39
N ALA A 6 7.72 -6.58 14.06
CA ALA A 6 7.33 -5.70 12.96
C ALA A 6 7.45 -6.39 11.59
N LEU A 7 8.55 -7.12 11.34
CA LEU A 7 8.73 -7.93 10.13
C LEU A 7 7.61 -8.97 10.01
N ARG A 8 7.33 -9.71 11.09
CA ARG A 8 6.27 -10.73 11.10
C ARG A 8 4.89 -10.13 10.85
N ALA A 9 4.58 -8.97 11.43
CA ALA A 9 3.32 -8.28 11.19
C ALA A 9 3.17 -7.86 9.71
N THR A 10 4.22 -7.28 9.12
CA THR A 10 4.24 -6.93 7.68
C THR A 10 4.09 -8.19 6.80
N GLU A 11 4.78 -9.28 7.11
CA GLU A 11 4.66 -10.55 6.38
C GLU A 11 3.25 -11.13 6.41
N VAL A 12 2.60 -11.14 7.58
CA VAL A 12 1.22 -11.63 7.73
C VAL A 12 0.24 -10.78 6.93
N LEU A 13 0.32 -9.46 7.04
CA LEU A 13 -0.56 -8.55 6.30
C LEU A 13 -0.35 -8.66 4.78
N LEU A 14 0.90 -8.76 4.33
CA LEU A 14 1.24 -8.97 2.92
C LEU A 14 0.72 -10.33 2.42
N ALA A 15 0.88 -11.39 3.22
CA ALA A 15 0.37 -12.72 2.89
C ALA A 15 -1.15 -12.72 2.70
N LEU A 16 -1.90 -12.11 3.62
CA LEU A 16 -3.36 -11.98 3.51
C LEU A 16 -3.78 -11.22 2.25
N ALA A 17 -3.10 -10.11 1.95
CA ALA A 17 -3.34 -9.35 0.73
C ALA A 17 -3.10 -10.20 -0.52
N PHE A 18 -2.02 -10.98 -0.55
CA PHE A 18 -1.66 -11.83 -1.68
C PHE A 18 -2.58 -13.04 -1.83
N LEU A 19 -3.07 -13.60 -0.73
CA LEU A 19 -4.07 -14.68 -0.75
C LEU A 19 -5.35 -14.19 -1.42
N GLN A 20 -5.90 -13.05 -0.97
CA GLN A 20 -7.10 -12.47 -1.57
C GLN A 20 -6.90 -12.16 -3.06
N GLN A 21 -5.81 -11.45 -3.41
CA GLN A 21 -5.53 -11.09 -4.80
C GLN A 21 -5.33 -12.29 -5.72
N SER A 22 -4.70 -13.35 -5.23
CA SER A 22 -4.45 -14.55 -6.03
C SER A 22 -5.71 -15.39 -6.20
N ALA A 23 -6.57 -15.45 -5.18
CA ALA A 23 -7.87 -16.12 -5.27
C ALA A 23 -8.77 -15.52 -6.36
N GLU A 24 -8.77 -14.20 -6.52
CA GLU A 24 -9.52 -13.51 -7.59
C GLU A 24 -9.13 -13.98 -9.00
N HIS A 25 -7.84 -14.27 -9.21
CA HIS A 25 -7.32 -14.70 -10.51
C HIS A 25 -7.45 -16.22 -10.74
N MET A 26 -7.91 -16.99 -9.74
CA MET A 26 -8.18 -18.41 -9.93
C MET A 26 -9.37 -18.66 -10.84
N ALA A 27 -10.31 -17.71 -10.92
CA ALA A 27 -11.41 -17.74 -11.88
C ALA A 27 -11.04 -17.14 -13.26
N GLY A 28 -9.81 -16.65 -13.43
CA GLY A 28 -9.33 -15.95 -14.62
C GLY A 28 -8.78 -16.86 -15.72
N PHE A 29 -7.96 -16.28 -16.60
CA PHE A 29 -7.33 -17.00 -17.71
C PHE A 29 -6.25 -17.98 -17.22
N ARG A 30 -5.97 -19.01 -18.03
CA ARG A 30 -5.02 -20.07 -17.65
C ARG A 30 -3.61 -19.54 -17.39
N ASP A 31 -3.18 -18.55 -18.14
CA ASP A 31 -1.86 -17.91 -17.96
C ASP A 31 -1.77 -17.07 -16.68
N GLU A 32 -2.88 -16.44 -16.25
CA GLU A 32 -2.98 -15.80 -14.94
C GLU A 32 -2.97 -16.85 -13.82
N GLN A 33 -3.71 -17.94 -13.96
CA GLN A 33 -3.73 -19.04 -13.00
C GLN A 33 -2.33 -19.63 -12.76
N ILE A 34 -1.53 -19.79 -13.82
CA ILE A 34 -0.16 -20.34 -13.73
C ILE A 34 0.76 -19.49 -12.83
N LEU A 35 0.55 -18.17 -12.79
CA LEU A 35 1.35 -17.26 -11.94
C LEU A 35 0.71 -17.06 -10.56
N HIS A 36 -0.62 -17.01 -10.48
CA HIS A 36 -1.32 -16.75 -9.23
C HIS A 36 -1.48 -17.98 -8.34
N ALA A 37 -1.53 -19.20 -8.89
CA ALA A 37 -1.58 -20.43 -8.09
C ALA A 37 -0.32 -20.63 -7.23
N PRO A 38 0.92 -20.53 -7.76
CA PRO A 38 2.11 -20.59 -6.91
C PRO A 38 2.18 -19.40 -5.95
N ARG A 39 1.74 -18.20 -6.35
CA ARG A 39 1.66 -17.05 -5.44
C ARG A 39 0.71 -17.30 -4.28
N LEU A 40 -0.44 -17.94 -4.52
CA LEU A 40 -1.42 -18.33 -3.51
C LEU A 40 -0.79 -19.31 -2.50
N LEU A 41 -0.10 -20.34 -2.99
CA LEU A 41 0.61 -21.30 -2.14
C LEU A 41 1.70 -20.63 -1.30
N LEU A 42 2.57 -19.83 -1.93
CA LEU A 42 3.65 -19.13 -1.23
C LEU A 42 3.12 -18.12 -0.22
N ALA A 43 2.03 -17.40 -0.53
CA ALA A 43 1.39 -16.51 0.43
C ALA A 43 0.83 -17.28 1.63
N GLY A 44 0.29 -18.49 1.43
CA GLY A 44 -0.10 -19.39 2.51
C GLY A 44 1.08 -19.78 3.40
N LEU A 45 2.21 -20.18 2.82
CA LEU A 45 3.43 -20.50 3.57
C LEU A 45 3.96 -19.29 4.34
N LEU A 46 3.90 -18.09 3.74
CA LEU A 46 4.29 -16.83 4.39
C LEU A 46 3.39 -16.53 5.59
N LEU A 47 2.08 -16.76 5.48
CA LEU A 47 1.11 -16.57 6.57
C LEU A 47 1.41 -17.44 7.79
N PHE A 48 1.95 -18.64 7.58
CA PHE A 48 2.37 -19.54 8.67
C PHE A 48 3.85 -19.41 9.06
N GLY A 49 4.62 -18.53 8.41
CA GLY A 49 6.04 -18.31 8.71
C GLY A 49 6.94 -19.48 8.33
N THR A 50 6.51 -20.29 7.37
CA THR A 50 7.26 -21.49 6.92
C THR A 50 8.27 -21.10 5.85
N ALA A 51 9.56 -21.42 6.06
CA ALA A 51 10.64 -21.15 5.12
C ALA A 51 10.66 -19.68 4.60
N THR A 52 10.31 -18.73 5.47
CA THR A 52 10.06 -17.32 5.14
C THR A 52 11.08 -16.67 4.20
N PRO A 53 12.42 -16.80 4.39
CA PRO A 53 13.39 -16.15 3.50
C PRO A 53 13.27 -16.60 2.04
N TRP A 54 13.01 -17.89 1.81
CA TRP A 54 12.87 -18.48 0.48
C TRP A 54 11.49 -18.18 -0.12
N VAL A 55 10.45 -18.17 0.71
CA VAL A 55 9.09 -17.81 0.29
C VAL A 55 9.02 -16.36 -0.19
N LEU A 56 9.65 -15.43 0.53
CA LEU A 56 9.73 -14.02 0.13
C LEU A 56 10.46 -13.85 -1.20
N LEU A 57 11.58 -14.56 -1.40
CA LEU A 57 12.30 -14.56 -2.67
C LEU A 57 11.43 -15.10 -3.82
N GLY A 58 10.73 -16.21 -3.60
CA GLY A 58 9.79 -16.76 -4.59
C GLY A 58 8.65 -15.80 -4.93
N LEU A 59 8.08 -15.13 -3.93
CA LEU A 59 7.04 -14.11 -4.11
C LEU A 59 7.57 -12.88 -4.87
N LEU A 60 8.81 -12.46 -4.62
CA LEU A 60 9.47 -11.39 -5.37
C LEU A 60 9.64 -11.76 -6.85
N VAL A 61 10.14 -12.96 -7.14
CA VAL A 61 10.27 -13.47 -8.52
C VAL A 61 8.91 -13.52 -9.21
N LEU A 62 7.88 -14.08 -8.56
CA LEU A 62 6.51 -14.10 -9.10
C LEU A 62 5.96 -12.68 -9.31
N GLY A 63 6.25 -11.74 -8.42
CA GLY A 63 5.87 -10.33 -8.57
C GLY A 63 6.46 -9.70 -9.84
N LEU A 64 7.73 -9.98 -10.13
CA LEU A 64 8.39 -9.52 -11.36
C LEU A 64 7.78 -10.17 -12.62
N LEU A 65 7.48 -11.47 -12.58
CA LEU A 65 6.81 -12.17 -13.68
C LEU A 65 5.39 -11.63 -13.93
N LEU A 66 4.67 -11.29 -12.86
CA LEU A 66 3.35 -10.66 -12.95
C LEU A 66 3.44 -9.28 -13.59
N LEU A 67 4.43 -8.45 -13.21
CA LEU A 67 4.66 -7.17 -13.90
C LEU A 67 4.93 -7.38 -15.39
N GLN A 68 5.74 -8.37 -15.75
CA GLN A 68 6.01 -8.68 -17.16
C GLN A 68 4.73 -9.09 -17.89
N ARG A 69 3.92 -9.97 -17.28
CA ARG A 69 2.67 -10.47 -17.85
C ARG A 69 1.63 -9.36 -18.06
N PHE A 70 1.58 -8.37 -17.18
CA PHE A 70 0.66 -7.23 -17.29
C PHE A 70 1.30 -5.98 -17.93
N GLN A 71 2.52 -6.11 -18.48
CA GLN A 71 3.26 -5.02 -19.13
C GLN A 71 3.49 -3.79 -18.22
N GLY A 72 3.67 -4.04 -16.92
CA GLY A 72 3.83 -3.03 -15.89
C GLY A 72 2.91 -3.25 -14.69
N PRO A 73 2.80 -2.24 -13.81
CA PRO A 73 1.96 -2.31 -12.62
C PRO A 73 0.49 -2.18 -13.01
N TYR A 74 -0.16 -3.32 -13.22
CA TYR A 74 -1.58 -3.44 -13.55
C TYR A 74 -2.49 -2.65 -12.59
N ASN A 75 -2.20 -2.70 -11.29
CA ASN A 75 -2.92 -2.01 -10.22
C ASN A 75 -2.22 -0.71 -9.78
N GLY A 76 -1.31 -0.18 -10.62
CA GLY A 76 -0.60 1.06 -10.38
C GLY A 76 0.22 1.04 -9.09
N GLY A 77 -0.09 1.97 -8.17
CA GLY A 77 0.66 2.15 -6.92
C GLY A 77 0.66 0.92 -6.00
N SER A 78 -0.39 0.10 -6.00
CA SER A 78 -0.47 -1.10 -5.17
C SER A 78 0.57 -2.16 -5.57
N ASP A 79 0.80 -2.37 -6.86
CA ASP A 79 1.81 -3.34 -7.31
C ASP A 79 3.23 -2.84 -7.01
N LYS A 80 3.48 -1.53 -7.19
CA LYS A 80 4.76 -0.90 -6.84
C LYS A 80 5.08 -1.02 -5.35
N MET A 81 4.09 -0.73 -4.49
CA MET A 81 4.24 -0.87 -3.04
C MET A 81 4.42 -2.35 -2.64
N SER A 82 3.70 -3.28 -3.27
CA SER A 82 3.87 -4.72 -3.03
C SER A 82 5.31 -5.18 -3.29
N LEU A 83 5.90 -4.75 -4.41
CA LEU A 83 7.29 -5.07 -4.74
C LEU A 83 8.29 -4.40 -3.80
N LEU A 84 8.04 -3.14 -3.41
CA LEU A 84 8.87 -2.46 -2.42
C LEU A 84 8.88 -3.23 -1.09
N ILE A 85 7.71 -3.63 -0.57
CA ILE A 85 7.61 -4.43 0.65
C ILE A 85 8.36 -5.75 0.48
N LEU A 86 8.16 -6.47 -0.63
CA LEU A 86 8.85 -7.73 -0.92
C LEU A 86 10.37 -7.57 -0.96
N CYS A 87 10.88 -6.53 -1.62
CA CYS A 87 12.31 -6.23 -1.67
C CYS A 87 12.87 -5.98 -0.26
N CYS A 88 12.20 -5.15 0.54
CA CYS A 88 12.66 -4.82 1.89
C CYS A 88 12.59 -6.01 2.85
N LEU A 89 11.50 -6.78 2.82
CA LEU A 89 11.37 -8.00 3.62
C LEU A 89 12.39 -9.06 3.21
N THR A 90 12.58 -9.28 1.90
CA THR A 90 13.58 -10.23 1.40
C THR A 90 14.97 -9.80 1.85
N ALA A 91 15.34 -8.53 1.66
CA ALA A 91 16.61 -8.01 2.15
C ALA A 91 16.76 -8.18 3.67
N ALA A 92 15.75 -7.81 4.46
CA ALA A 92 15.77 -7.95 5.92
C ALA A 92 15.89 -9.40 6.40
N ARG A 93 15.41 -10.39 5.64
CA ARG A 93 15.54 -11.82 6.01
C ARG A 93 16.84 -12.47 5.54
N TRP A 94 17.57 -11.85 4.63
CA TRP A 94 18.78 -12.39 4.00
C TRP A 94 20.07 -11.67 4.40
N LEU A 95 19.98 -10.42 4.86
CA LEU A 95 21.14 -9.64 5.25
C LEU A 95 21.77 -10.20 6.55
N PRO A 96 23.11 -10.26 6.63
CA PRO A 96 23.81 -11.05 7.65
C PRO A 96 23.91 -10.39 9.02
N SER A 97 23.75 -9.07 9.12
CA SER A 97 23.82 -8.35 10.40
C SER A 97 22.49 -7.66 10.70
N GLU A 98 22.14 -7.60 11.99
CA GLU A 98 20.93 -6.93 12.47
C GLU A 98 20.85 -5.48 11.96
N GLN A 99 21.96 -4.75 11.99
CA GLN A 99 22.04 -3.39 11.45
C GLN A 99 21.61 -3.28 9.98
N TRP A 100 22.05 -4.20 9.11
CA TRP A 100 21.65 -4.20 7.71
C TRP A 100 20.16 -4.57 7.53
N GLN A 101 19.64 -5.45 8.38
CA GLN A 101 18.20 -5.79 8.39
C GLN A 101 17.36 -4.59 8.82
N GLU A 102 17.79 -3.87 9.87
CA GLU A 102 17.17 -2.62 10.31
C GLU A 102 17.18 -1.57 9.19
N TYR A 103 18.28 -1.41 8.45
CA TYR A 103 18.34 -0.48 7.32
C TYR A 103 17.39 -0.85 6.18
N ALA A 104 17.30 -2.12 5.81
CA ALA A 104 16.34 -2.58 4.80
C ALA A 104 14.89 -2.28 5.21
N PHE A 105 14.56 -2.47 6.49
CA PHE A 105 13.21 -2.23 7.00
C PHE A 105 12.92 -0.73 7.24
N ALA A 106 13.91 0.03 7.70
CA ALA A 106 13.84 1.49 7.80
C ALA A 106 13.63 2.15 6.43
N TYR A 107 14.24 1.58 5.38
CA TYR A 107 14.02 2.04 4.00
C TYR A 107 12.55 1.92 3.59
N LEU A 108 11.86 0.83 3.95
CA LEU A 108 10.42 0.69 3.71
C LEU A 108 9.62 1.80 4.39
N ALA A 109 9.91 2.09 5.66
CA ALA A 109 9.26 3.16 6.41
C ALA A 109 9.50 4.55 5.78
N GLY A 110 10.76 4.86 5.45
CA GLY A 110 11.11 6.11 4.77
C GLY A 110 10.40 6.26 3.43
N GLN A 111 10.35 5.19 2.61
CA GLN A 111 9.63 5.20 1.35
C GLN A 111 8.13 5.40 1.54
N LEU A 112 7.51 4.84 2.59
CA LEU A 112 6.08 5.06 2.88
C LEU A 112 5.79 6.54 3.19
N VAL A 113 6.64 7.20 3.98
CA VAL A 113 6.53 8.64 4.28
C VAL A 113 6.69 9.47 3.00
N ILE A 114 7.71 9.16 2.18
CA ILE A 114 7.94 9.83 0.90
C ILE A 114 6.74 9.63 -0.04
N CYS A 115 6.15 8.44 -0.08
CA CYS A 115 4.99 8.16 -0.91
C CYS A 115 3.81 9.07 -0.56
N TYR A 116 3.46 9.23 0.73
CA TYR A 116 2.42 10.16 1.14
C TYR A 116 2.77 11.61 0.78
N PHE A 117 3.97 12.06 1.14
CA PHE A 117 4.39 13.44 0.90
C PHE A 117 4.38 13.81 -0.59
N ILE A 118 5.01 12.99 -1.43
CA ILE A 118 5.07 13.23 -2.89
C ILE A 118 3.69 13.12 -3.52
N SER A 119 2.85 12.19 -3.07
CA SER A 119 1.45 12.08 -3.49
C SER A 119 0.69 13.39 -3.24
N GLY A 120 0.84 14.00 -2.07
CA GLY A 120 0.24 15.30 -1.75
C GLY A 120 0.85 16.45 -2.53
N GLN A 121 2.18 16.49 -2.64
CA GLN A 121 2.92 17.54 -3.35
C GLN A 121 2.54 17.60 -4.84
N VAL A 122 2.44 16.45 -5.51
CA VAL A 122 2.01 16.39 -6.92
C VAL A 122 0.57 16.90 -7.09
N LYS A 123 -0.32 16.57 -6.15
CA LYS A 123 -1.70 17.10 -6.16
C LYS A 123 -1.73 18.60 -5.96
N ILE A 124 -0.96 19.16 -5.03
CA ILE A 124 -0.91 20.61 -4.82
C ILE A 124 -0.40 21.35 -6.07
N VAL A 125 0.61 20.81 -6.75
CA VAL A 125 1.13 21.43 -7.98
C VAL A 125 0.06 21.44 -9.08
N ASN A 126 -0.70 20.36 -9.22
CA ASN A 126 -1.75 20.24 -10.24
C ASN A 126 -2.97 21.16 -9.93
N ALA A 127 -3.31 22.04 -10.89
CA ALA A 127 -4.42 22.98 -10.77
C ALA A 127 -5.81 22.30 -10.66
N GLU A 128 -5.98 21.12 -11.24
CA GLU A 128 -7.24 20.36 -11.19
C GLU A 128 -7.54 19.87 -9.77
N TRP A 129 -6.51 19.49 -9.02
CA TRP A 129 -6.65 19.12 -7.61
C TRP A 129 -6.96 20.33 -6.75
N ARG A 130 -6.23 21.44 -6.94
CA ARG A 130 -6.47 22.70 -6.19
C ARG A 130 -7.87 23.28 -6.42
N SER A 131 -8.41 23.13 -7.62
CA SER A 131 -9.78 23.55 -7.96
C SER A 131 -10.86 22.54 -7.56
N GLY A 132 -10.48 21.32 -7.15
CA GLY A 132 -11.41 20.22 -6.86
C GLY A 132 -11.97 19.52 -8.10
N GLN A 133 -11.54 19.93 -9.31
CA GLN A 133 -11.90 19.30 -10.57
C GLN A 133 -11.47 17.83 -10.63
N ALA A 134 -10.25 17.52 -10.18
CA ALA A 134 -9.75 16.14 -10.19
C ALA A 134 -10.67 15.17 -9.42
N LEU A 135 -11.19 15.60 -8.26
CA LEU A 135 -12.09 14.76 -7.47
C LEU A 135 -13.48 14.69 -8.11
N GLN A 136 -13.97 15.77 -8.74
CA GLN A 136 -15.19 15.71 -9.56
C GLN A 136 -15.07 14.66 -10.67
N ASP A 137 -13.94 14.61 -11.35
CA ASP A 137 -13.70 13.65 -12.44
C ASP A 137 -13.62 12.22 -11.91
N VAL A 138 -12.99 11.99 -10.76
CA VAL A 138 -13.00 10.68 -10.08
C VAL A 138 -14.44 10.24 -9.82
N PHE A 139 -15.28 11.08 -9.21
CA PHE A 139 -16.67 10.72 -8.93
C PHE A 139 -17.51 10.56 -10.21
N ARG A 140 -17.25 11.35 -11.26
CA ARG A 140 -18.03 11.34 -12.51
C ARG A 140 -17.68 10.15 -13.40
N PHE A 141 -16.41 9.77 -13.47
CA PHE A 141 -15.88 8.85 -14.47
C PHE A 141 -15.33 7.54 -13.92
N SER A 142 -15.40 7.30 -12.61
CA SER A 142 -15.03 5.99 -12.05
C SER A 142 -15.80 4.85 -12.74
N ALA A 143 -15.03 3.87 -13.23
CA ALA A 143 -15.54 2.76 -14.04
C ALA A 143 -16.16 1.62 -13.21
N TYR A 144 -15.91 1.59 -11.89
CA TYR A 144 -16.37 0.50 -11.05
C TYR A 144 -17.87 0.63 -10.72
N PRO A 145 -18.68 -0.45 -10.81
CA PRO A 145 -20.12 -0.39 -10.55
C PRO A 145 -20.50 0.19 -9.19
N VAL A 146 -19.67 -0.06 -8.17
CA VAL A 146 -19.87 0.47 -6.81
C VAL A 146 -19.89 2.01 -6.76
N SER A 147 -19.25 2.66 -7.73
CA SER A 147 -19.15 4.13 -7.80
C SER A 147 -20.30 4.80 -8.55
N GLU A 148 -21.16 4.05 -9.24
CA GLU A 148 -22.19 4.64 -10.12
C GLU A 148 -23.22 5.49 -9.35
N ASN A 149 -23.65 5.00 -8.19
CA ASN A 149 -24.56 5.73 -7.30
C ASN A 149 -23.91 6.99 -6.70
N LEU A 150 -22.58 7.07 -6.71
CA LEU A 150 -21.82 8.20 -6.17
C LEU A 150 -21.61 9.30 -7.22
N ARG A 151 -21.90 9.07 -8.51
CA ARG A 151 -21.68 10.06 -9.59
C ARG A 151 -22.34 11.41 -9.33
N ARG A 152 -23.49 11.44 -8.65
CA ARG A 152 -24.20 12.68 -8.27
C ARG A 152 -23.40 13.54 -7.27
N LEU A 153 -22.41 12.99 -6.57
CA LEU A 153 -21.52 13.79 -5.72
C LEU A 153 -20.62 14.71 -6.54
N ALA A 154 -20.38 14.40 -7.82
CA ALA A 154 -19.65 15.27 -8.75
C ALA A 154 -20.33 16.65 -8.90
N ASP A 155 -21.64 16.74 -8.65
CA ASP A 155 -22.40 17.98 -8.75
C ASP A 155 -22.33 18.84 -7.47
N ARG A 156 -21.50 18.44 -6.49
CA ARG A 156 -21.25 19.19 -5.24
C ARG A 156 -19.81 19.74 -5.20
N PRO A 157 -19.48 20.76 -6.00
CA PRO A 157 -18.11 21.23 -6.19
C PRO A 157 -17.45 21.72 -4.89
N ARG A 158 -18.20 22.40 -4.02
CA ARG A 158 -17.66 22.86 -2.72
C ARG A 158 -17.25 21.71 -1.80
N LEU A 159 -18.04 20.64 -1.77
CA LEU A 159 -17.73 19.45 -0.98
C LEU A 159 -16.47 18.77 -1.50
N LEU A 160 -16.38 18.56 -2.82
CA LEU A 160 -15.24 17.89 -3.44
C LEU A 160 -13.97 18.73 -3.38
N TRP A 161 -14.09 20.05 -3.45
CA TRP A 161 -12.99 20.96 -3.17
C TRP A 161 -12.46 20.82 -1.74
N MET A 162 -13.34 20.84 -0.73
CA MET A 162 -12.93 20.65 0.68
C MET A 162 -12.28 19.28 0.90
N MET A 163 -12.85 18.21 0.33
CA MET A 163 -12.27 16.87 0.41
C MET A 163 -10.90 16.80 -0.28
N GLY A 164 -10.74 17.41 -1.46
CA GLY A 164 -9.47 17.48 -2.16
C GLY A 164 -8.39 18.18 -1.33
N TRP A 165 -8.70 19.33 -0.74
CA TRP A 165 -7.78 20.03 0.16
C TRP A 165 -7.47 19.25 1.44
N ALA A 166 -8.46 18.57 2.02
CA ALA A 166 -8.23 17.70 3.18
C ALA A 166 -7.21 16.60 2.85
N VAL A 167 -7.35 15.93 1.70
CA VAL A 167 -6.40 14.89 1.24
C VAL A 167 -5.02 15.48 0.99
N MET A 168 -4.93 16.58 0.24
CA MET A 168 -3.63 17.20 -0.09
C MET A 168 -2.87 17.65 1.17
N LEU A 169 -3.55 18.31 2.11
CA LEU A 169 -2.93 18.76 3.36
C LEU A 169 -2.53 17.59 4.24
N PHE A 170 -3.39 16.58 4.37
CA PHE A 170 -3.06 15.36 5.11
C PHE A 170 -1.79 14.69 4.56
N GLU A 171 -1.72 14.48 3.25
CA GLU A 171 -0.58 13.81 2.60
C GLU A 171 0.74 14.59 2.76
N VAL A 172 0.72 15.92 2.58
CA VAL A 172 1.92 16.77 2.73
C VAL A 172 2.35 16.91 4.19
N LEU A 173 1.40 16.93 5.13
CA LEU A 173 1.70 17.04 6.56
C LEU A 173 2.01 15.68 7.20
N PHE A 174 1.79 14.56 6.49
CA PHE A 174 2.05 13.21 7.01
C PHE A 174 3.45 13.02 7.62
N PRO A 175 4.56 13.55 7.06
CA PRO A 175 5.88 13.44 7.68
C PRO A 175 5.94 14.00 9.11
N LEU A 176 5.15 15.03 9.42
CA LEU A 176 5.09 15.62 10.77
C LEU A 176 4.50 14.65 11.79
N ALA A 177 3.74 13.63 11.36
CA ALA A 177 3.19 12.62 12.24
C ALA A 177 4.29 11.80 12.94
N LEU A 178 5.51 11.79 12.41
CA LEU A 178 6.65 11.10 13.04
C LEU A 178 7.10 11.74 14.35
N PHE A 179 6.73 12.99 14.64
CA PHE A 179 7.17 13.70 15.85
C PHE A 179 6.55 13.19 17.15
N SER A 180 5.41 12.50 17.11
CA SER A 180 4.85 11.84 18.30
C SER A 180 4.12 10.55 17.95
N GLN A 181 4.09 9.62 18.89
CA GLN A 181 3.46 8.33 18.68
C GLN A 181 1.95 8.46 18.45
N GLU A 182 1.30 9.36 19.19
CA GLU A 182 -0.12 9.65 19.06
C GLU A 182 -0.44 10.23 17.68
N ALA A 183 0.40 11.14 17.18
CA ALA A 183 0.24 11.73 15.86
C ALA A 183 0.42 10.68 14.75
N LEU A 184 1.42 9.80 14.86
CA LEU A 184 1.61 8.72 13.89
C LEU A 184 0.44 7.74 13.88
N VAL A 185 -0.02 7.29 15.05
CA VAL A 185 -1.16 6.37 15.15
C VAL A 185 -2.42 7.01 14.56
N LEU A 186 -2.70 8.28 14.87
CA LEU A 186 -3.83 9.01 14.30
C LEU A 186 -3.71 9.16 12.78
N ALA A 187 -2.52 9.47 12.28
CA ALA A 187 -2.27 9.61 10.85
C ALA A 187 -2.43 8.27 10.11
N LEU A 188 -1.86 7.18 10.63
CA LEU A 188 -2.01 5.85 10.05
C LEU A 188 -3.46 5.38 10.07
N PHE A 189 -4.21 5.63 11.15
CA PHE A 189 -5.63 5.35 11.21
C PHE A 189 -6.42 6.14 10.17
N THR A 190 -6.14 7.44 10.05
CA THR A 190 -6.77 8.32 9.04
C THR A 190 -6.45 7.85 7.62
N ALA A 191 -5.20 7.47 7.34
CA ALA A 191 -4.80 6.91 6.06
C ALA A 191 -5.47 5.55 5.78
N ALA A 192 -5.63 4.69 6.80
CA ALA A 192 -6.36 3.44 6.66
C ALA A 192 -7.83 3.68 6.30
N LEU A 193 -8.48 4.66 6.96
CA LEU A 193 -9.85 5.05 6.61
C LEU A 193 -9.95 5.63 5.20
N PHE A 194 -8.96 6.41 4.76
CA PHE A 194 -8.89 6.90 3.39
C PHE A 194 -8.79 5.75 2.38
N HIS A 195 -7.88 4.79 2.60
CA HIS A 195 -7.76 3.62 1.74
C HIS A 195 -9.00 2.73 1.77
N LEU A 196 -9.64 2.58 2.92
CA LEU A 196 -10.90 1.85 3.06
C LEU A 196 -12.04 2.56 2.31
N ALA A 197 -12.14 3.88 2.42
CA ALA A 197 -13.10 4.66 1.65
C ALA A 197 -12.88 4.48 0.16
N ASN A 198 -11.63 4.49 -0.31
CA ASN A 198 -11.32 4.23 -1.72
C ASN A 198 -11.67 2.80 -2.17
N ALA A 199 -11.49 1.80 -1.30
CA ALA A 199 -11.92 0.43 -1.56
C ALA A 199 -13.45 0.35 -1.69
N CYS A 200 -14.18 0.90 -0.70
CA CYS A 200 -15.64 0.85 -0.66
C CYS A 200 -16.32 1.71 -1.74
N LEU A 201 -15.77 2.87 -2.08
CA LEU A 201 -16.40 3.85 -2.98
C LEU A 201 -15.96 3.69 -4.43
N PHE A 202 -14.71 3.25 -4.67
CA PHE A 202 -14.10 3.19 -6.00
C PHE A 202 -13.56 1.81 -6.37
N GLY A 203 -13.80 0.77 -5.56
CA GLY A 203 -13.35 -0.59 -5.86
C GLY A 203 -11.84 -0.77 -5.80
N LEU A 204 -11.10 0.17 -5.20
CA LEU A 204 -9.64 0.14 -5.09
C LEU A 204 -9.14 -0.79 -3.97
N ASN A 205 -9.68 -2.01 -3.91
CA ASN A 205 -9.52 -2.96 -2.81
C ASN A 205 -8.05 -3.32 -2.53
N ARG A 206 -7.22 -3.42 -3.57
CA ARG A 206 -5.81 -3.81 -3.45
C ARG A 206 -4.95 -2.74 -2.76
N PHE A 207 -5.34 -1.46 -2.85
CA PHE A 207 -4.61 -0.40 -2.16
C PHE A 207 -4.72 -0.55 -0.65
N PHE A 208 -5.90 -0.89 -0.14
CA PHE A 208 -6.14 -0.99 1.30
C PHE A 208 -5.16 -1.96 1.98
N TRP A 209 -5.19 -3.24 1.60
CA TRP A 209 -4.38 -4.24 2.29
C TRP A 209 -2.88 -4.04 2.11
N ILE A 210 -2.44 -3.67 0.91
CA ILE A 210 -1.00 -3.52 0.63
C ILE A 210 -0.39 -2.32 1.37
N TRP A 211 -1.10 -1.19 1.46
CA TRP A 211 -0.57 -0.03 2.18
C TRP A 211 -0.53 -0.29 3.68
N LEU A 212 -1.58 -0.92 4.24
CA LEU A 212 -1.60 -1.32 5.64
C LEU A 212 -0.46 -2.30 5.99
N ALA A 213 -0.07 -3.18 5.07
CA ALA A 213 1.04 -4.11 5.28
C ALA A 213 2.38 -3.41 5.57
N ALA A 214 2.57 -2.17 5.07
CA ALA A 214 3.76 -1.38 5.34
C ALA A 214 3.71 -0.60 6.67
N TYR A 215 2.56 -0.49 7.34
CA TYR A 215 2.44 0.31 8.57
C TYR A 215 3.33 -0.14 9.74
N PRO A 216 3.55 -1.46 9.97
CA PRO A 216 4.46 -1.90 11.02
C PRO A 216 5.87 -1.35 10.88
N SER A 217 6.35 -1.04 9.67
CA SER A 217 7.68 -0.46 9.48
C SER A 217 7.78 0.96 10.05
N LEU A 218 6.72 1.77 9.94
CA LEU A 218 6.71 3.12 10.50
C LEU A 218 6.62 3.11 12.02
N LEU A 219 5.73 2.29 12.57
CA LEU A 219 5.60 2.14 14.03
C LEU A 219 6.91 1.64 14.64
N TRP A 220 7.59 0.72 13.97
CA TRP A 220 8.91 0.22 14.38
C TRP A 220 10.00 1.29 14.32
N LEU A 221 10.03 2.07 13.22
CA LEU A 221 11.05 3.10 13.01
C LEU A 221 10.88 4.25 14.00
N GLN A 222 9.66 4.68 14.28
CA GLN A 222 9.40 5.84 15.13
C GLN A 222 9.99 5.67 16.54
N GLU A 223 9.85 4.49 17.14
CA GLU A 223 10.40 4.17 18.46
C GLU A 223 11.94 4.27 18.53
N ARG A 224 12.63 4.34 17.38
CA ARG A 224 14.09 4.48 17.27
C ARG A 224 14.55 5.90 16.95
N VAL A 225 13.65 6.76 16.47
CA VAL A 225 13.96 8.13 16.03
C VAL A 225 13.48 9.17 17.03
N VAL A 226 12.38 8.89 17.74
CA VAL A 226 11.87 9.72 18.83
C VAL A 226 12.35 9.11 20.15
N LEU A 227 13.61 9.41 20.50
CA LEU A 227 14.21 9.16 21.82
C LEU A 227 14.61 10.49 22.46
#